data_AF-A0A7I7W587-F1
#
_entry.id   AF-A0A7I7W587-F1
#
_cell.length_a   1.000
_cell.length_b   1.000
_cell.length_c   1.000
_cell.angle_alpha   90.00
_cell.angle_beta   90.00
_cell.angle_gamma   90.00
#
_symmetry.space_group_name_H-M   'P 1'
#
loop_
_entity.id
_entity.type
_entity.pdbx_description
1 polymer ?
#
loop_
_entity_poly.entity_id
_entity_poly.type
_entity_poly.pdbx_seq_one_letter_code
_entity_poly.pdbx_strand_id
1 'polypeptide(L)'
;MATASKLPSEFADLEPYLDWDLPTEPERYAKRLASTMPEMQEFYDTAFPRLNDVIAYCDKFPLDDLPEDARTLMHMMQSLIMVSFPIEAWKQPRVPDSGAAWVELIKEPVI
;
A
#
# COMPACT_ATOMS: atom_id res chain seq x y z
N MET A 1 13.30 9.02 23.08
CA MET A 1 13.79 9.79 21.92
C MET A 1 12.68 9.78 20.90
N ALA A 2 12.25 10.94 20.39
CA ALA A 2 11.24 10.96 19.33
C ALA A 2 11.85 10.26 18.10
N THR A 3 11.22 9.18 17.66
CA THR A 3 11.53 8.55 16.37
C THR A 3 11.32 9.60 15.29
N ALA A 4 12.32 9.80 14.43
CA ALA A 4 12.15 10.64 13.24
C ALA A 4 10.96 10.09 12.43
N SER A 5 10.05 10.97 12.02
CA SER A 5 8.93 10.61 11.14
C SER A 5 9.48 10.03 9.85
N LYS A 6 8.90 8.93 9.35
CA LYS A 6 9.28 8.36 8.05
C LYS A 6 8.60 9.08 6.90
N LEU A 7 7.48 9.75 7.17
CA LEU A 7 6.68 10.45 6.19
C LEU A 7 6.79 11.97 6.34
N PRO A 8 6.55 12.74 5.27
CA PRO A 8 6.42 14.19 5.36
C PRO A 8 5.25 14.55 6.27
N SER A 9 5.33 15.70 6.96
CA SER A 9 4.33 16.08 7.98
C SER A 9 2.90 16.18 7.43
N GLU A 10 2.73 16.51 6.15
CA GLU A 10 1.41 16.54 5.50
C GLU A 10 0.73 15.16 5.36
N PHE A 11 1.48 14.07 5.52
CA PHE A 11 1.02 12.68 5.45
C PHE A 11 1.12 11.95 6.80
N ALA A 12 1.21 12.69 7.91
CA ALA A 12 1.37 12.12 9.25
C ALA A 12 0.21 11.19 9.68
N ASP A 13 -0.95 11.31 9.05
CA ASP A 13 -2.10 10.41 9.24
C ASP A 13 -1.87 9.01 8.66
N LEU A 14 -0.89 8.83 7.78
CA LEU A 14 -0.49 7.53 7.23
C LEU A 14 0.56 6.79 8.08
N GLU A 15 1.25 7.48 9.00
CA GLU A 15 2.28 6.89 9.87
C GLU A 15 1.82 5.63 10.64
N PRO A 16 0.56 5.52 11.15
CA PRO A 16 0.09 4.29 11.79
C PRO A 16 0.07 3.05 10.87
N TYR A 17 0.11 3.25 9.55
CA TYR A 17 -0.01 2.22 8.52
C TYR A 17 1.32 1.95 7.79
N LEU A 18 2.45 2.33 8.37
CA LEU A 18 3.78 2.06 7.82
C LEU A 18 4.08 0.56 7.62
N ASP A 19 3.31 -0.32 8.24
CA ASP A 19 3.40 -1.75 8.00
C ASP A 19 2.87 -2.15 6.60
N TRP A 20 2.26 -1.23 5.86
CA TRP A 20 1.88 -1.34 4.44
C TRP A 20 2.94 -0.78 3.47
N ASP A 21 4.07 -0.25 3.96
CA ASP A 21 5.26 0.03 3.16
C ASP A 21 5.95 -1.31 2.80
N LEU A 22 5.47 -1.91 1.71
CA LEU A 22 5.91 -3.21 1.23
C LEU A 22 6.36 -3.11 -0.24
N PRO A 23 7.64 -3.41 -0.52
CA PRO A 23 8.22 -3.15 -1.83
C PRO A 23 7.67 -4.06 -2.92
N THR A 24 7.27 -5.29 -2.59
CA THR A 24 6.90 -6.29 -3.61
C THR A 24 5.44 -6.72 -3.57
N GLU A 25 4.90 -7.11 -4.72
CA GLU A 25 3.53 -7.62 -4.85
C GLU A 25 3.30 -8.86 -3.99
N PRO A 26 4.20 -9.87 -3.93
CA PRO A 26 4.01 -11.03 -3.07
C PRO A 26 3.90 -10.67 -1.59
N GLU A 27 4.70 -9.70 -1.11
CA GLU A 27 4.62 -9.20 0.26
C GLU A 27 3.27 -8.49 0.51
N ARG A 28 2.85 -7.61 -0.40
CA ARG A 28 1.56 -6.91 -0.32
C ARG A 28 0.38 -7.88 -0.32
N TYR A 29 0.43 -8.89 -1.19
CA TYR A 29 -0.60 -9.92 -1.29
C TYR A 29 -0.64 -10.80 -0.04
N ALA A 30 0.51 -11.22 0.47
CA ALA A 30 0.61 -11.98 1.71
C ALA A 30 0.04 -11.20 2.90
N LYS A 31 0.40 -9.91 3.02
CA LYS A 31 -0.16 -9.02 4.07
C LYS A 31 -1.67 -8.92 3.95
N ARG A 32 -2.20 -8.64 2.76
CA ARG A 32 -3.65 -8.63 2.50
C ARG A 32 -4.34 -9.92 2.95
N LEU A 33 -3.77 -11.09 2.63
CA LEU A 33 -4.35 -12.38 3.03
C LEU A 33 -4.28 -12.63 4.55
N ALA A 34 -3.28 -12.05 5.22
CA ALA A 34 -3.11 -12.15 6.67
C ALA A 34 -3.94 -11.11 7.45
N SER A 35 -4.34 -10.01 6.81
CA SER A 35 -5.17 -8.97 7.41
C SER A 35 -6.65 -9.35 7.46
N THR A 36 -7.31 -8.84 8.50
CA THR A 36 -8.77 -8.87 8.62
C THR A 36 -9.41 -7.79 7.74
N MET A 37 -10.69 -7.95 7.43
CA MET A 37 -11.45 -6.94 6.67
C MET A 37 -11.47 -5.56 7.37
N PRO A 38 -11.68 -5.46 8.70
CA PRO A 38 -11.62 -4.16 9.39
C PRO A 38 -10.25 -3.47 9.29
N GLU A 39 -9.14 -4.19 9.46
CA GLU A 39 -7.79 -3.62 9.35
C GLU A 39 -7.54 -3.05 7.94
N MET A 40 -7.95 -3.79 6.90
CA MET A 40 -7.85 -3.29 5.52
C MET A 40 -8.78 -2.08 5.28
N GLN A 41 -9.96 -2.05 5.91
CA GLN A 41 -10.91 -0.94 5.78
C GLN A 41 -10.35 0.34 6.42
N GLU A 42 -9.77 0.24 7.63
CA GLU A 42 -9.16 1.38 8.32
C GLU A 42 -8.01 1.99 7.52
N PHE A 43 -7.13 1.15 6.98
CA PHE A 43 -6.08 1.59 6.07
C PHE A 43 -6.64 2.24 4.80
N TYR A 44 -7.61 1.59 4.14
CA TYR A 44 -8.22 2.11 2.92
C TYR A 44 -8.88 3.47 3.14
N ASP A 45 -9.67 3.62 4.21
CA ASP A 45 -10.40 4.86 4.52
C ASP A 45 -9.45 6.02 4.81
N THR A 46 -8.26 5.74 5.34
CA THR A 46 -7.24 6.77 5.59
C THR A 46 -6.39 7.07 4.36
N ALA A 47 -5.98 6.04 3.60
CA ALA A 47 -5.06 6.19 2.48
C ALA A 47 -5.73 6.64 1.18
N PHE A 48 -6.96 6.19 0.89
CA PHE A 48 -7.63 6.51 -0.37
C PHE A 48 -7.83 8.02 -0.61
N PRO A 49 -8.28 8.81 0.38
CA PRO A 49 -8.37 10.27 0.23
C PRO A 49 -7.03 10.95 -0.07
N ARG A 50 -5.90 10.34 0.32
CA ARG A 50 -4.55 10.87 0.13
C ARG A 50 -3.93 10.52 -1.22
N LEU A 51 -4.52 9.60 -1.99
CA LEU A 51 -3.91 9.04 -3.19
C LEU A 51 -3.45 10.13 -4.18
N ASN A 52 -4.30 11.11 -4.49
CA ASN A 52 -3.94 12.19 -5.42
C ASN A 52 -2.84 13.11 -4.86
N ASP A 53 -2.86 13.41 -3.56
CA ASP A 53 -1.85 14.24 -2.91
C ASP A 53 -0.49 13.53 -2.88
N VAL A 54 -0.49 12.21 -2.63
CA VAL A 54 0.71 11.37 -2.68
C VAL A 54 1.26 11.28 -4.11
N ILE A 55 0.42 11.08 -5.12
CA ILE A 55 0.84 11.11 -6.53
C ILE A 55 1.53 12.44 -6.85
N ALA A 56 0.89 13.57 -6.50
CA ALA A 56 1.45 14.90 -6.72
C ALA A 56 2.76 15.14 -5.94
N TYR A 57 2.93 14.50 -4.78
CA TYR A 57 4.18 14.53 -4.03
C TYR A 57 5.29 13.71 -4.73
N CYS A 58 5.00 12.48 -5.13
CA CYS A 58 5.93 11.59 -5.82
C CYS A 58 6.35 12.15 -7.19
N ASP A 59 5.45 12.81 -7.92
CA ASP A 59 5.72 13.43 -9.24
C ASP A 59 6.79 14.55 -9.21
N LYS A 60 7.19 15.00 -8.01
CA LYS A 60 8.30 15.96 -7.83
C LYS A 60 9.68 15.33 -8.04
N PHE A 61 9.75 14.00 -8.10
CA PHE A 61 10.99 13.25 -8.13
C PHE A 61 11.00 12.29 -9.33
N PRO A 62 12.18 11.97 -9.90
CA PRO A 62 12.31 10.89 -10.86
C PRO A 62 12.03 9.53 -10.19
N LEU A 63 11.33 8.64 -10.89
CA LEU A 63 10.91 7.33 -10.35
C LEU A 63 12.08 6.42 -9.97
N ASP A 64 13.22 6.54 -10.63
CA ASP A 64 14.44 5.75 -10.40
C ASP A 64 15.37 6.35 -9.32
N ASP A 65 15.01 7.49 -8.74
CA ASP A 65 15.76 8.16 -7.67
C ASP A 65 14.81 8.85 -6.68
N LEU A 66 13.82 8.08 -6.20
CA LEU A 66 12.89 8.53 -5.16
C LEU A 66 13.60 8.63 -3.80
N PRO A 67 13.44 9.76 -3.07
CA PRO A 67 13.84 9.82 -1.67
C PRO A 67 13.03 8.82 -0.82
N GLU A 68 13.54 8.50 0.37
CA GLU A 68 13.01 7.43 1.23
C GLU A 68 11.53 7.64 1.59
N ASP A 69 11.13 8.87 1.84
CA ASP A 69 9.76 9.25 2.19
C ASP A 69 8.79 9.10 1.00
N ALA A 70 9.18 9.58 -0.20
CA ALA A 70 8.41 9.39 -1.43
C ALA A 70 8.27 7.91 -1.80
N ARG A 71 9.35 7.13 -1.64
CA ARG A 71 9.35 5.68 -1.87
C ARG A 71 8.39 4.96 -0.92
N THR A 72 8.45 5.30 0.36
CA THR A 72 7.53 4.76 1.39
C THR A 72 6.07 5.04 1.01
N LEU A 73 5.76 6.29 0.65
CA LEU A 73 4.41 6.67 0.21
C LEU A 73 4.00 5.89 -1.05
N MET A 74 4.90 5.71 -2.02
CA MET A 74 4.60 4.97 -3.24
C MET A 74 4.29 3.49 -2.97
N HIS A 75 5.07 2.81 -2.12
CA HIS A 75 4.77 1.45 -1.71
C HIS A 75 3.43 1.36 -0.97
N MET A 76 3.13 2.31 -0.08
CA MET A 76 1.85 2.37 0.59
C MET A 76 0.68 2.54 -0.40
N MET A 77 0.84 3.36 -1.45
CA MET A 77 -0.20 3.48 -2.48
C MET A 77 -0.33 2.21 -3.35
N GLN A 78 0.76 1.48 -3.59
CA GLN A 78 0.70 0.16 -4.22
C GLN A 78 -0.02 -0.86 -3.33
N SER A 79 0.17 -0.79 -2.02
CA SER A 79 -0.59 -1.55 -1.03
C SER A 79 -2.07 -1.16 -1.01
N LEU A 80 -2.40 0.13 -1.15
CA LEU A 80 -3.78 0.60 -1.29
C LEU A 80 -4.45 -0.06 -2.51
N ILE A 81 -3.76 -0.13 -3.64
CA ILE A 81 -4.26 -0.81 -4.84
C ILE A 81 -4.49 -2.31 -4.58
N MET A 82 -3.64 -2.96 -3.76
CA MET A 82 -3.81 -4.37 -3.41
C MET A 82 -5.08 -4.62 -2.58
N VAL A 83 -5.42 -3.70 -1.67
CA VAL A 83 -6.58 -3.81 -0.77
C VAL A 83 -7.87 -3.24 -1.35
N SER A 84 -7.81 -2.44 -2.42
CA SER A 84 -9.00 -1.81 -3.01
C SER A 84 -10.05 -2.84 -3.45
N PHE A 85 -9.66 -3.95 -4.05
CA PHE A 85 -10.63 -4.97 -4.48
C PHE A 85 -11.31 -5.71 -3.32
N PRO A 86 -10.60 -6.20 -2.27
CA PRO A 86 -11.24 -6.67 -1.05
C PRO A 86 -12.26 -5.68 -0.49
N ILE A 87 -11.89 -4.39 -0.43
CA ILE A 87 -12.73 -3.36 0.17
C ILE A 87 -13.90 -2.98 -0.72
N GLU A 88 -13.69 -2.67 -1.99
CA GLU A 88 -14.71 -2.12 -2.88
C GLU A 88 -15.64 -3.21 -3.44
N ALA A 89 -15.10 -4.36 -3.81
CA ALA A 89 -15.79 -5.35 -4.62
C ALA A 89 -16.09 -6.66 -3.88
N TRP A 90 -15.06 -7.34 -3.38
CA TRP A 90 -15.18 -8.73 -2.94
C TRP A 90 -15.72 -8.89 -1.52
N LYS A 91 -15.49 -7.90 -0.67
CA LYS A 91 -15.81 -7.95 0.77
C LYS A 91 -15.18 -9.15 1.49
N GLN A 92 -14.07 -9.65 0.96
CA GLN A 92 -13.25 -10.71 1.53
C GLN A 92 -11.79 -10.60 1.03
N PRO A 93 -10.79 -11.11 1.79
CA PRO A 93 -9.39 -11.00 1.39
C PRO A 93 -9.01 -11.80 0.14
N ARG A 94 -9.65 -12.94 -0.12
CA ARG A 94 -9.31 -13.81 -1.25
C ARG A 94 -10.19 -13.52 -2.46
N VAL A 95 -9.63 -13.64 -3.66
CA VAL A 95 -10.38 -13.53 -4.92
C VAL A 95 -11.54 -14.54 -4.93
N PRO A 96 -12.80 -14.10 -5.15
CA PRO A 96 -13.96 -14.98 -5.23
C PRO A 96 -13.79 -16.07 -6.30
N ASP A 97 -14.34 -17.26 -6.03
CA ASP A 97 -14.37 -18.40 -6.94
C ASP A 97 -13.01 -18.86 -7.50
N SER A 98 -11.90 -18.44 -6.87
CA SER A 98 -10.54 -18.82 -7.28
C SER A 98 -10.19 -20.27 -6.94
N GLY A 99 -10.99 -20.97 -6.12
CA GLY A 99 -10.72 -22.35 -5.71
C GLY A 99 -9.28 -22.52 -5.20
N ALA A 100 -8.56 -23.50 -5.75
CA ALA A 100 -7.14 -23.72 -5.51
C ALA A 100 -6.24 -23.11 -6.61
N ALA A 101 -6.72 -22.18 -7.43
CA ALA A 101 -5.86 -21.49 -8.39
C ALA A 101 -4.99 -20.43 -7.69
N TRP A 102 -3.74 -20.32 -8.13
CA TRP A 102 -2.82 -19.24 -7.78
C TRP A 102 -1.88 -18.95 -8.96
N VAL A 103 -1.40 -17.72 -9.04
CA VAL A 103 -0.34 -17.30 -9.96
C VAL A 103 0.71 -16.61 -9.11
N GLU A 104 1.97 -16.98 -9.30
CA GLU A 104 3.09 -16.36 -8.61
C GLU A 104 3.73 -15.31 -9.52
N LEU A 105 3.85 -14.09 -9.01
CA LEU A 105 4.60 -13.04 -9.67
C LEU A 105 6.08 -13.23 -9.36
N ILE A 106 6.84 -13.74 -10.35
CA ILE A 106 8.29 -14.02 -10.20
C ILE A 106 9.18 -12.81 -10.49
N LYS A 107 8.62 -11.74 -11.07
CA LYS A 107 9.33 -10.49 -11.40
C LYS A 107 8.35 -9.34 -11.59
N GLU A 108 8.54 -8.25 -10.85
CA GLU A 108 7.88 -6.96 -11.09
C GLU A 108 8.94 -5.88 -11.39
N PRO A 109 8.56 -4.80 -12.08
CA PRO A 109 9.29 -3.54 -12.00
C PRO A 109 9.22 -3.03 -10.56
N VAL A 110 10.38 -2.86 -9.93
CA VAL A 110 10.50 -2.19 -8.64
C VAL A 110 10.99 -0.76 -8.87
N ILE A 111 10.50 0.15 -8.03
CA ILE A 111 10.94 1.55 -7.95
C ILE A 111 12.14 1.69 -7.02
#